data_AF-A0A2H9NU71-F1
#
_entry.id   AF-A0A2H9NU71-F1
#
_cell.length_a   1.000
_cell.length_b   1.000
_cell.length_c   1.000
_cell.angle_alpha   90.00
_cell.angle_beta   90.00
_cell.angle_gamma   90.00
#
_symmetry.space_group_name_H-M   'P 1'
#
loop_
_entity.id
_entity.type
_entity.pdbx_description
1 polymer ?
#
loop_
_entity_poly.entity_id
_entity_poly.type
_entity_poly.pdbx_seq_one_letter_code
_entity_poly.pdbx_strand_id
1 'polypeptide(L)'
;MKKIDVRIQEKQKKEMEEIRAKTNPSIVEKYKYIKYLIHEVPENERNKEIEHLASLWGEDDVQKILKDVESESKKLPPKKYYVSLRDPLEDPMTR
;
A
#
# COMPACT_ATOMS: atom_id res chain seq x y z
N MET A 1 20.20 -6.62 -9.03
CA MET A 1 18.94 -7.11 -9.63
C MET A 1 18.13 -7.79 -8.54
N LYS A 2 17.00 -7.22 -8.13
CA LYS A 2 16.14 -7.81 -7.08
C LYS A 2 15.33 -8.97 -7.69
N LYS A 3 15.75 -10.22 -7.44
CA LYS A 3 14.94 -11.43 -7.69
C LYS A 3 13.85 -11.52 -6.62
N ILE A 4 12.89 -10.61 -6.64
CA ILE A 4 11.69 -10.76 -5.82
C ILE A 4 10.80 -11.77 -6.56
N ASP A 5 10.53 -12.88 -5.88
CA ASP A 5 9.76 -14.05 -6.34
C ASP A 5 8.55 -13.69 -7.21
N VAL A 6 8.64 -14.01 -8.50
CA VAL A 6 7.50 -14.02 -9.45
C VAL A 6 6.30 -14.77 -8.86
N ARG A 7 6.58 -15.84 -8.09
CA ARG A 7 5.59 -16.65 -7.41
C ARG A 7 4.78 -15.90 -6.34
N ILE A 8 5.40 -14.93 -5.66
CA ILE A 8 4.73 -14.09 -4.67
C ILE A 8 3.81 -13.09 -5.37
N GLN A 9 4.25 -12.51 -6.48
CA GLN A 9 3.42 -11.59 -7.28
C GLN A 9 2.19 -12.29 -7.87
N GLU A 10 2.34 -13.50 -8.43
CA GLU A 10 1.22 -14.28 -8.95
C GLU A 10 0.20 -14.63 -7.85
N LYS A 11 0.67 -14.97 -6.66
CA LYS A 11 -0.21 -15.27 -5.52
C LYS A 11 -1.00 -14.04 -5.08
N GLN A 12 -0.34 -12.90 -4.96
CA GLN A 12 -0.99 -11.62 -4.60
C GLN A 12 -2.05 -11.22 -5.62
N LYS A 13 -1.77 -11.38 -6.91
CA LYS A 13 -2.72 -11.07 -7.97
C LYS A 13 -4.01 -11.92 -7.86
N LYS A 14 -3.88 -13.22 -7.62
CA LYS A 14 -5.02 -14.12 -7.44
C LYS A 14 -5.88 -13.73 -6.24
N GLU A 15 -5.26 -13.42 -5.10
CA GLU A 15 -6.00 -12.97 -3.91
C GLU A 15 -6.79 -11.68 -4.17
N MET A 16 -6.24 -10.75 -4.96
CA MET A 16 -6.95 -9.52 -5.33
C MET A 16 -8.11 -9.78 -6.30
N GLU A 17 -7.93 -10.66 -7.30
CA GLU A 17 -9.02 -11.08 -8.19
C GLU A 17 -10.17 -11.76 -7.42
N GLU A 18 -9.86 -12.55 -6.40
CA GLU A 18 -10.87 -13.14 -5.52
C GLU A 18 -11.63 -12.09 -4.72
N ILE A 19 -10.95 -11.08 -4.18
CA ILE A 19 -11.60 -9.96 -3.48
C ILE A 19 -12.52 -9.20 -4.44
N ARG A 20 -12.08 -8.95 -5.68
CA ARG A 20 -12.88 -8.30 -6.73
C ARG A 20 -14.17 -9.06 -7.03
N ALA A 21 -14.11 -10.39 -7.06
CA ALA A 21 -15.28 -11.23 -7.33
C ALA A 21 -16.32 -11.21 -6.19
N LYS A 22 -15.92 -10.81 -4.97
CA LYS A 22 -16.84 -10.72 -3.83
C LYS A 22 -17.72 -9.47 -3.94
N THR A 23 -19.03 -9.67 -3.86
CA THR A 23 -20.01 -8.58 -3.86
C THR A 23 -19.94 -7.71 -2.61
N ASN A 24 -19.57 -8.29 -1.45
CA ASN A 24 -19.44 -7.55 -0.19
C ASN A 24 -18.21 -8.01 0.62
N PRO A 25 -17.00 -7.59 0.23
CA PRO A 25 -15.78 -7.91 0.96
C PRO A 25 -15.66 -7.10 2.25
N SER A 26 -14.87 -7.60 3.19
CA SER A 26 -14.60 -6.91 4.46
C SER A 26 -13.92 -5.56 4.23
N ILE A 27 -14.04 -4.64 5.18
CA ILE A 27 -13.39 -3.32 5.14
C ILE A 27 -11.87 -3.45 4.88
N VAL A 28 -11.22 -4.43 5.50
CA VAL A 28 -9.77 -4.68 5.35
C VAL A 28 -9.43 -5.13 3.93
N GLU A 29 -10.26 -5.96 3.31
CA GLU A 29 -10.10 -6.39 1.91
C GLU A 29 -10.31 -5.22 0.94
N LYS A 30 -11.32 -4.37 1.18
CA LYS A 30 -11.54 -3.14 0.39
C LYS A 30 -10.29 -2.23 0.41
N TYR A 31 -9.71 -1.99 1.60
CA TYR A 31 -8.45 -1.23 1.73
C TYR A 31 -7.29 -1.86 0.99
N LYS A 32 -7.09 -3.18 1.12
CA LYS A 32 -6.01 -3.89 0.42
C LYS A 32 -6.12 -3.75 -1.10
N TYR A 33 -7.33 -3.93 -1.64
CA TYR A 33 -7.56 -3.87 -3.08
C TYR A 33 -7.36 -2.44 -3.61
N ILE A 34 -7.90 -1.42 -2.95
CA ILE A 34 -7.71 -0.01 -3.35
C ILE A 34 -6.23 0.38 -3.27
N LYS A 35 -5.51 -0.08 -2.24
CA LYS A 35 -4.06 0.11 -2.13
C LYS A 35 -3.30 -0.55 -3.27
N TYR A 36 -3.66 -1.77 -3.65
CA TYR A 36 -3.09 -2.43 -4.82
C TYR A 36 -3.37 -1.64 -6.11
N LEU A 37 -4.61 -1.17 -6.32
CA LEU A 37 -4.97 -0.37 -7.49
C LEU A 37 -4.14 0.92 -7.60
N ILE A 38 -3.87 1.60 -6.47
CA ILE A 38 -3.11 2.85 -6.47
C ILE A 38 -1.61 2.61 -6.76
N HIS A 39 -1.03 1.51 -6.29
CA HIS A 39 0.41 1.26 -6.38
C HIS A 39 0.84 0.41 -7.59
N GLU A 40 0.01 -0.53 -8.03
CA GLU A 40 0.38 -1.54 -9.02
C GLU A 40 -0.34 -1.36 -10.37
N VAL A 41 -1.51 -0.70 -10.39
CA VAL A 41 -2.31 -0.53 -11.60
C VAL A 41 -2.07 0.85 -12.23
N PRO A 42 -1.85 0.94 -13.55
CA PRO A 42 -1.67 2.22 -14.22
C PRO A 42 -2.94 3.08 -14.15
N GLU A 43 -2.76 4.40 -14.10
CA GLU A 43 -3.81 5.39 -13.88
C GLU A 43 -5.03 5.24 -14.81
N ASN A 44 -4.80 4.88 -16.07
CA ASN A 44 -5.84 4.67 -17.07
C ASN A 44 -6.80 3.51 -16.76
N GLU A 45 -6.29 2.45 -16.12
CA GLU A 45 -7.08 1.28 -15.72
C GLU A 45 -7.62 1.44 -14.31
N ARG A 46 -6.85 2.09 -13.43
CA ARG A 46 -7.22 2.37 -12.05
C ARG A 46 -8.57 3.09 -11.94
N ASN A 47 -8.79 4.14 -12.74
CA ASN A 47 -10.02 4.92 -12.65
C ASN A 47 -11.27 4.09 -13.02
N LYS A 48 -11.15 3.22 -14.03
CA LYS A 48 -12.24 2.31 -14.44
C LYS A 48 -12.55 1.28 -13.36
N GLU A 49 -11.51 0.73 -12.73
CA GLU A 49 -11.68 -0.22 -11.63
C GLU A 49 -12.31 0.46 -10.41
N ILE A 50 -11.89 1.68 -10.04
CA ILE A 50 -12.50 2.44 -8.93
C ILE A 50 -13.98 2.70 -9.17
N GLU A 51 -14.36 3.11 -10.40
CA GLU A 51 -15.76 3.34 -10.76
C GLU A 51 -16.58 2.04 -10.65
N HIS A 52 -16.03 0.91 -11.10
CA HIS A 52 -16.66 -0.39 -10.95
C HIS A 52 -16.84 -0.79 -9.48
N LEU A 53 -15.82 -0.57 -8.64
CA LEU A 53 -15.91 -0.84 -7.20
C LEU A 53 -16.93 0.07 -6.51
N ALA A 54 -17.03 1.34 -6.91
CA ALA A 54 -18.02 2.26 -6.37
C ALA A 54 -19.45 1.75 -6.62
N SER A 55 -19.69 1.16 -7.79
CA SER A 55 -20.97 0.52 -8.12
C SER A 55 -21.26 -0.73 -7.30
N LEU A 56 -20.24 -1.48 -6.86
CA LEU A 56 -20.41 -2.73 -6.11
C LEU A 56 -20.48 -2.53 -4.60
N TRP A 57 -19.62 -1.66 -4.06
CA TRP A 57 -19.37 -1.52 -2.63
C TRP A 57 -19.94 -0.24 -2.03
N GLY A 58 -20.45 0.67 -2.85
CA GLY A 58 -20.91 2.00 -2.47
C GLY A 58 -19.85 3.07 -2.74
N GLU A 59 -20.28 4.17 -3.38
CA GLU A 59 -19.41 5.28 -3.76
C GLU A 59 -18.76 5.96 -2.55
N ASP A 60 -19.54 6.25 -1.50
CA ASP A 60 -19.05 6.90 -0.28
C ASP A 60 -17.95 6.09 0.42
N ASP A 61 -18.13 4.77 0.52
CA ASP A 61 -17.18 3.84 1.13
C ASP A 61 -15.87 3.82 0.33
N VAL A 62 -15.96 3.67 -0.99
CA VAL A 62 -14.79 3.59 -1.87
C VAL A 62 -14.02 4.91 -1.88
N GLN A 63 -14.71 6.05 -1.98
CA GLN A 63 -14.10 7.38 -1.95
C GLN A 63 -13.38 7.66 -0.63
N LYS A 64 -13.99 7.27 0.50
CA LYS A 64 -13.36 7.41 1.82
C LYS A 64 -12.05 6.61 1.90
N ILE A 65 -12.08 5.34 1.48
CA ILE A 65 -10.90 4.46 1.51
C ILE A 65 -9.83 4.99 0.55
N LEU A 66 -10.21 5.44 -0.64
CA LEU A 66 -9.29 6.04 -1.62
C LEU A 66 -8.53 7.23 -1.02
N LYS A 67 -9.25 8.15 -0.39
CA LYS A 67 -8.67 9.34 0.25
C LYS A 67 -7.72 8.97 1.39
N ASP A 68 -8.08 7.97 2.19
CA ASP A 68 -7.24 7.49 3.29
C ASP A 68 -5.94 6.88 2.74
N VAL A 69 -6.02 6.02 1.73
CA VAL A 69 -4.85 5.38 1.10
C VAL A 69 -3.94 6.40 0.42
N GLU A 70 -4.50 7.39 -0.29
CA GLU A 70 -3.70 8.49 -0.85
C GLU A 70 -3.00 9.31 0.24
N SER A 71 -3.66 9.54 1.37
CA SER A 71 -3.08 10.26 2.50
C SER A 71 -1.93 9.49 3.15
N GLU A 72 -2.03 8.17 3.24
CA GLU A 72 -0.94 7.31 3.71
C GLU A 72 0.23 7.28 2.74
N SER A 73 -0.03 7.22 1.43
CA SER A 73 1.01 7.24 0.39
C SER A 73 1.79 8.55 0.38
N LYS A 74 1.13 9.68 0.69
CA LYS A 74 1.75 11.01 0.82
C LYS A 74 2.50 11.21 2.14
N LYS A 75 2.24 10.40 3.18
CA LYS A 75 3.02 10.45 4.42
C LYS A 75 4.42 9.90 4.13
N LEU A 76 5.37 10.83 4.01
CA LEU A 76 6.80 10.51 3.96
C LEU A 76 7.11 9.48 5.05
N PRO A 77 7.80 8.36 4.73
CA PRO A 77 8.26 7.46 5.77
C PRO A 77 9.08 8.28 6.78
N PRO A 78 8.95 8.01 8.10
CA PRO A 78 9.70 8.73 9.10
C PRO A 78 11.18 8.71 8.72
N LYS A 79 11.81 9.90 8.68
CA LYS A 79 13.24 10.04 8.39
C LYS A 79 14.00 9.12 9.34
N LYS A 80 14.56 8.03 8.82
CA LYS A 80 15.46 7.16 9.58
C LYS A 80 16.77 7.93 9.74
N TYR A 81 16.99 8.49 10.92
CA TYR A 81 18.31 8.99 11.28
C TYR A 81 19.20 7.77 11.54
N TYR A 82 20.08 7.45 10.60
CA TYR A 82 21.15 6.49 10.83
C TYR A 82 22.16 7.17 11.75
N VAL A 83 22.15 6.81 13.04
CA VAL A 83 23.28 7.10 13.92
C VAL A 83 24.41 6.20 13.47
N SER A 84 25.42 6.78 12.82
CA SER A 84 26.65 6.06 12.48
C SER A 84 27.34 5.66 13.78
N LEU A 85 27.34 4.36 14.09
CA LEU A 85 28.02 3.77 15.26
C LEU A 85 29.57 3.78 15.12
N ARG A 86 30.14 4.69 14.30
CA ARG A 86 31.57 4.67 13.96
C ARG A 86 32.49 5.40 14.94
N ASP A 87 31.95 6.14 15.90
CA ASP A 87 32.76 6.71 16.96
C ASP A 87 32.18 6.24 18.30
N PRO A 88 32.90 5.44 19.12
CA PRO A 88 32.57 5.37 20.52
C PRO A 88 32.63 6.81 21.06
N LEU A 89 31.61 7.22 21.79
CA LEU A 89 31.64 8.46 22.57
C LEU A 89 32.89 8.39 23.44
N GLU A 90 33.96 9.08 23.06
CA GLU A 90 35.17 9.18 23.87
C GLU A 90 34.77 9.90 25.17
N ASP A 91 34.94 9.20 26.28
CA ASP A 91 34.68 9.72 27.61
C ASP A 91 35.66 10.89 27.87
N PRO A 92 35.18 12.12 28.12
CA PRO A 92 36.06 13.29 28.30
C PRO A 92 36.94 13.22 29.55
N MET A 93 36.79 12.17 30.37
CA MET A 93 37.46 12.00 31.66
C MET A 93 38.71 11.10 31.61
N THR A 94 39.36 10.99 30.43
CA THR A 94 40.58 10.20 30.23
C THR A 94 41.86 11.05 30.05
N ARG A 95 41.88 12.29 30.56
CA ARG A 95 43.08 13.15 30.59
C ARG A 95 43.60 13.37 32.00
#